data_AF-A0A497BDM1-F1
#
_entry.id   AF-A0A497BDM1-F1
#
_cell.length_a   1.000
_cell.length_b   1.000
_cell.length_c   1.000
_cell.angle_alpha   90.00
_cell.angle_beta   90.00
_cell.angle_gamma   90.00
#
_symmetry.space_group_name_H-M   'P 1'
#
loop_
_entity.id
_entity.type
_entity.pdbx_description
1 polymer ?
#
loop_
_entity_poly.entity_id
_entity_poly.type
_entity_poly.pdbx_seq_one_letter_code
_entity_poly.pdbx_strand_id
1 'polypeptide(L)'
;MAEEEAKPEIEIVREYDLTIRPAPDIEYHQIYVTYRTPEVIVGTVIIRADEIAPENVALFLEQFKAKEGALYEKYLEVLKEKIKADIERRKAPAPRKIRL
;
A
#
# COMPACT_ATOMS: atom_id res chain seq x y z
N MET A 1 -9.76 -28.04 -19.10
CA MET A 1 -9.13 -26.74 -19.46
C MET A 1 -9.16 -25.92 -18.19
N ALA A 2 -8.02 -25.70 -17.57
CA ALA A 2 -7.95 -24.87 -16.38
C ALA A 2 -8.22 -23.44 -16.83
N GLU A 3 -9.32 -22.85 -16.36
CA GLU A 3 -9.45 -21.40 -16.32
C GLU A 3 -8.29 -20.91 -15.46
N GLU A 4 -7.23 -20.45 -16.11
CA GLU A 4 -6.27 -19.54 -15.49
C GLU A 4 -7.12 -18.32 -15.09
N GLU A 5 -7.58 -18.31 -13.84
CA GLU A 5 -8.10 -17.11 -13.20
C GLU A 5 -7.04 -16.04 -13.41
N ALA A 6 -7.29 -15.14 -14.36
CA ALA A 6 -6.40 -14.04 -14.68
C ALA A 6 -6.23 -13.24 -13.39
N LYS A 7 -5.12 -13.47 -12.69
CA LYS A 7 -4.77 -12.70 -11.49
C LYS A 7 -4.85 -11.25 -11.93
N PRO A 8 -5.68 -10.41 -11.28
CA PRO A 8 -5.84 -9.03 -11.73
C PRO A 8 -4.46 -8.40 -11.77
N GLU A 9 -4.01 -7.99 -12.97
CA GLU A 9 -2.75 -7.28 -13.11
C GLU A 9 -2.88 -5.97 -12.33
N ILE A 10 -2.16 -5.90 -11.21
CA ILE A 10 -2.05 -4.70 -10.40
C ILE A 10 -0.89 -3.89 -10.99
N GLU A 11 -1.22 -2.79 -11.66
CA GLU A 11 -0.24 -1.86 -12.17
C GLU A 11 0.05 -0.80 -11.10
N ILE A 12 1.31 -0.68 -10.68
CA ILE A 12 1.73 0.40 -9.78
C ILE A 12 2.03 1.64 -10.63
N VAL A 13 1.14 2.64 -10.56
CA VAL A 13 1.23 3.88 -11.35
C VAL A 13 2.24 4.84 -10.72
N ARG A 14 2.27 4.91 -9.39
CA ARG A 14 3.17 5.80 -8.66
C ARG A 14 3.45 5.27 -7.28
N GLU A 15 4.71 5.34 -6.87
CA GLU A 15 5.17 4.96 -5.55
C GLU A 15 6.14 6.04 -5.05
N TYR A 16 5.94 6.55 -3.84
CA TYR A 16 6.86 7.50 -3.21
C TYR A 16 6.78 7.42 -1.69
N ASP A 17 7.93 7.63 -1.03
CA ASP A 17 7.98 7.83 0.41
C ASP A 17 7.76 9.31 0.76
N LEU A 18 7.16 9.54 1.92
CA LEU A 18 6.88 10.85 2.48
C LEU A 18 7.19 10.81 3.98
N THR A 19 7.95 11.80 4.45
CA THR A 19 8.18 12.00 5.88
C THR A 19 7.11 12.94 6.42
N ILE A 20 6.38 12.53 7.45
CA ILE A 20 5.34 13.33 8.09
C ILE A 20 5.81 13.71 9.50
N ARG A 21 5.72 15.00 9.79
CA ARG A 21 6.02 15.58 11.11
C ARG A 21 4.80 16.32 11.64
N PRO A 22 3.84 15.63 12.27
CA PRO A 22 2.65 16.30 12.80
C PRO A 22 2.96 17.15 14.05
N ALA A 23 4.06 16.87 14.74
CA ALA A 23 4.52 17.57 15.94
C ALA A 23 6.05 17.62 15.96
N PRO A 24 6.68 18.50 16.76
CA PRO A 24 8.14 18.66 16.80
C PRO A 24 8.89 17.36 17.14
N ASP A 25 8.31 16.52 18.01
CA ASP A 25 8.91 15.28 18.51
C ASP A 25 8.35 14.01 17.85
N ILE A 26 7.44 14.15 16.87
CA ILE A 26 6.82 13.02 16.19
C ILE A 26 7.22 13.09 14.72
N GLU A 27 7.98 12.09 14.29
CA GLU A 27 8.33 11.88 12.88
C GLU A 27 7.99 10.44 12.51
N TYR A 28 7.30 10.25 11.39
CA TYR A 28 7.10 8.93 10.80
C TYR A 28 7.12 8.99 9.28
N HIS A 29 7.44 7.85 8.68
CA HIS A 29 7.52 7.71 7.23
C HIS A 29 6.32 6.93 6.70
N GLN A 30 5.77 7.39 5.59
CA GLN A 30 4.68 6.72 4.88
C GLN A 30 5.06 6.52 3.42
N ILE A 31 4.71 5.38 2.89
CA ILE A 31 4.81 5.06 1.47
C ILE A 31 3.42 5.16 0.88
N TYR A 32 3.30 6.03 -0.11
CA TYR A 32 2.11 6.20 -0.91
C TYR A 32 2.24 5.39 -2.18
N VAL A 33 1.31 4.47 -2.38
CA VAL A 33 1.28 3.64 -3.57
C VAL A 33 -0.04 3.84 -4.29
N THR A 34 0.05 4.48 -5.45
CA THR A 34 -1.05 4.60 -6.39
C THR A 34 -0.99 3.44 -7.36
N TYR A 35 -2.08 2.69 -7.44
CA TYR A 35 -2.20 1.53 -8.29
C TYR A 35 -3.45 1.62 -9.16
N ARG A 36 -3.47 0.80 -10.21
CA ARG A 36 -4.59 0.63 -11.12
C ARG A 36 -4.84 -0.85 -11.33
N THR A 37 -6.11 -1.22 -11.42
CA THR A 37 -6.53 -2.57 -11.82
C THR A 37 -7.64 -2.44 -12.86
N PRO A 38 -8.00 -3.53 -13.58
CA PRO A 38 -9.15 -3.52 -14.47
C PRO A 38 -10.46 -3.11 -13.77
N GLU A 39 -10.56 -3.42 -12.48
CA GLU A 39 -11.75 -3.17 -11.65
C GLU A 39 -11.72 -1.80 -10.95
N VAL A 40 -10.53 -1.21 -10.76
CA VAL A 40 -10.32 0.06 -10.05
C VAL A 40 -9.49 0.99 -10.93
N ILE A 41 -10.14 2.04 -11.44
CA ILE A 41 -9.53 3.02 -12.36
C ILE A 41 -8.27 3.66 -11.75
N VAL A 42 -8.34 4.06 -10.46
CA VAL A 42 -7.20 4.51 -9.65
C VAL A 42 -7.50 4.21 -8.17
N GLY A 43 -6.57 3.55 -7.49
CA GLY A 43 -6.55 3.36 -6.05
C GLY A 43 -5.27 3.90 -5.44
N THR A 44 -5.34 4.37 -4.20
CA THR A 44 -4.16 4.79 -3.44
C THR A 44 -4.20 4.10 -2.10
N VAL A 45 -3.15 3.33 -1.78
CA VAL A 45 -2.93 2.78 -0.44
C VAL A 45 -1.78 3.51 0.23
N ILE A 46 -1.87 3.59 1.55
CA ILE A 46 -0.86 4.24 2.40
C ILE A 46 -0.33 3.18 3.36
N ILE A 47 0.99 3.00 3.37
CA ILE A 47 1.68 2.04 4.22
C ILE A 47 2.66 2.81 5.07
N ARG A 48 2.57 2.70 6.39
CA ARG A 48 3.57 3.32 7.25
C ARG A 48 4.80 2.44 7.32
N ALA A 49 5.97 3.06 7.33
CA ALA A 49 7.24 2.36 7.46
C ALA A 49 7.34 1.61 8.80
N ASP A 50 6.72 2.13 9.86
CA ASP A 50 6.65 1.47 11.16
C ASP A 50 5.82 0.18 11.16
N GLU A 51 4.84 0.03 10.25
CA GLU A 51 4.09 -1.22 10.08
C GLU A 51 5.00 -2.35 9.55
N ILE A 52 6.00 -1.99 8.75
CA ILE A 52 6.94 -2.95 8.15
C ILE A 52 8.09 -3.25 9.11
N ALA A 53 8.71 -2.19 9.64
CA ALA A 53 9.91 -2.27 10.45
C ALA A 53 9.81 -1.29 11.64
N PRO A 54 9.06 -1.62 12.71
CA PRO A 54 8.83 -0.71 13.83
C PRO A 54 10.12 -0.34 14.57
N GLU A 55 11.09 -1.25 14.60
CA GLU A 55 12.37 -1.06 15.29
C GLU A 55 13.48 -0.50 14.39
N ASN A 56 13.32 -0.56 13.06
CA ASN A 56 14.37 -0.24 12.09
C ASN A 56 13.81 0.43 10.81
N VAL A 57 13.08 1.52 10.99
CA VAL A 57 12.49 2.30 9.89
C VAL A 57 13.56 2.81 8.91
N ALA A 58 14.71 3.27 9.40
CA ALA A 58 15.79 3.79 8.55
C ALA A 58 16.32 2.73 7.58
N LEU A 59 16.60 1.52 8.09
CA LEU A 59 17.05 0.39 7.28
C LEU A 59 15.99 -0.01 6.24
N PHE A 60 14.72 0.02 6.62
CA PHE A 60 13.63 -0.22 5.68
C PHE A 60 13.61 0.81 4.55
N LEU A 61 13.78 2.10 4.85
CA LEU A 61 13.79 3.14 3.82
C LEU A 61 14.97 3.01 2.87
N GLU A 62 16.14 2.57 3.36
CA GLU A 62 17.29 2.26 2.51
C GLU A 62 16.98 1.09 1.57
N GLN A 63 16.44 -0.02 2.11
CA GLN A 63 16.02 -1.18 1.32
C GLN A 63 14.91 -0.83 0.32
N PHE A 64 13.97 0.02 0.70
CA PHE A 64 12.90 0.50 -0.16
C PHE A 64 13.43 1.31 -1.35
N LYS A 65 14.39 2.22 -1.11
CA LYS A 65 15.04 2.98 -2.18
C LYS A 65 15.89 2.08 -3.10
N ALA A 66 16.55 1.08 -2.53
CA ALA A 66 17.31 0.08 -3.28
C ALA A 66 16.41 -0.95 -4.00
N LYS A 67 15.13 -1.06 -3.59
CA LYS A 67 14.19 -2.12 -4.00
C LYS A 67 14.73 -3.53 -3.78
N GLU A 68 15.50 -3.72 -2.70
CA GLU A 68 16.17 -4.97 -2.38
C GLU A 68 16.22 -5.18 -0.86
N GLY A 69 16.14 -6.44 -0.43
CA GLY A 69 16.28 -6.85 0.96
C GLY A 69 15.00 -7.37 1.60
N ALA A 70 15.14 -8.04 2.74
CA ALA A 70 14.04 -8.75 3.41
C ALA A 70 12.91 -7.82 3.89
N LEU A 71 13.22 -6.58 4.29
CA LEU A 71 12.20 -5.61 4.69
C LEU A 71 11.45 -5.06 3.48
N TYR A 72 12.11 -4.97 2.32
CA TYR A 72 11.45 -4.63 1.07
C TYR A 72 10.50 -5.76 0.60
N GLU A 73 10.92 -7.02 0.71
CA GLU A 73 10.05 -8.17 0.43
C GLU A 73 8.82 -8.19 1.33
N LYS A 74 9.01 -7.97 2.65
CA LYS A 74 7.90 -7.83 3.60
C LYS A 74 6.96 -6.68 3.24
N TYR A 75 7.51 -5.55 2.78
CA TYR A 75 6.71 -4.44 2.26
C TYR A 75 5.88 -4.84 1.05
N LEU A 76 6.42 -5.62 0.10
CA LEU A 76 5.67 -6.10 -1.06
C LEU A 76 4.50 -7.01 -0.65
N GLU A 77 4.67 -7.83 0.39
CA GLU A 77 3.59 -8.65 0.95
C GLU A 77 2.48 -7.76 1.54
N VAL A 78 2.84 -6.82 2.42
CA VAL A 78 1.89 -5.88 3.02
C VAL A 78 1.21 -5.03 1.96
N LEU A 79 1.93 -4.61 0.92
CA LEU A 79 1.38 -3.85 -0.20
C LEU A 79 0.29 -4.63 -0.92
N LYS A 80 0.55 -5.90 -1.25
CA LYS A 80 -0.44 -6.78 -1.89
C LYS A 80 -1.68 -6.95 -1.02
N GLU A 81 -1.50 -7.17 0.28
CA GLU A 81 -2.62 -7.29 1.21
C GLU A 81 -3.46 -6.01 1.30
N LYS A 82 -2.81 -4.83 1.43
CA LYS A 82 -3.54 -3.55 1.47
C LYS A 82 -4.27 -3.25 0.17
N ILE A 83 -3.65 -3.52 -0.99
CA ILE A 83 -4.30 -3.34 -2.29
C ILE A 83 -5.51 -4.27 -2.42
N LYS A 84 -5.37 -5.55 -2.04
CA LYS A 84 -6.47 -6.51 -2.07
C LYS A 84 -7.61 -6.07 -1.16
N ALA A 85 -7.32 -5.68 0.07
CA ALA A 85 -8.31 -5.18 1.01
C ALA A 85 -9.01 -3.91 0.52
N ASP A 86 -8.29 -2.99 -0.15
CA ASP A 86 -8.90 -1.79 -0.73
C ASP A 86 -9.83 -2.15 -1.91
N ILE A 87 -9.42 -3.07 -2.79
CA ILE A 87 -10.28 -3.57 -3.88
C ILE A 87 -11.54 -4.24 -3.31
N GLU A 88 -11.40 -5.13 -2.32
CA GLU A 88 -12.55 -5.79 -1.67
C GLU A 88 -13.48 -4.77 -0.99
N ARG A 89 -12.92 -3.75 -0.32
CA ARG A 89 -13.69 -2.66 0.28
C ARG A 89 -14.45 -1.85 -0.76
N ARG A 90 -13.87 -1.63 -1.95
CA ARG A 90 -14.55 -0.93 -3.07
C ARG A 90 -15.61 -1.80 -3.75
N LYS A 91 -15.43 -3.11 -3.76
CA LYS A 91 -16.44 -4.07 -4.23
C LYS A 91 -17.60 -4.22 -3.24
N ALA A 92 -17.34 -4.06 -1.94
CA ALA A 92 -18.38 -4.12 -0.92
C ALA A 92 -19.46 -3.05 -1.19
N PRO A 93 -20.75 -3.38 -1.08
CA PRO A 93 -21.83 -2.45 -1.35
C PRO A 93 -21.68 -1.20 -0.47
N ALA A 94 -21.69 -0.02 -1.09
CA ALA A 94 -21.59 1.23 -0.36
C ALA A 94 -22.67 1.29 0.74
N PRO A 95 -22.33 1.66 1.98
CA PRO A 95 -23.34 1.85 3.02
C PRO A 95 -24.37 2.85 2.50
N ARG A 96 -25.64 2.45 2.52
CA ARG A 96 -26.77 3.31 2.10
C ARG A 96 -26.68 4.63 2.87
N LYS A 97 -26.73 5.74 2.13
CA LYS A 97 -26.76 7.10 2.68
C LYS A 97 -27.81 7.21 3.78
N ILE A 98 -27.40 7.59 4.98
CA ILE A 98 -28.31 8.11 6.00
C ILE A 98 -28.39 9.63 5.72
N ARG A 99 -29.58 10.14 5.40
CA ARG A 99 -29.85 11.58 5.41
C ARG A 99 -29.92 12.02 6.88
N LEU A 100 -29.06 12.97 7.26
CA LEU A 100 -29.24 13.79 8.46
C LEU A 100 -30.39 14.78 8.24
#